data_AF-A0A5Q4DQL2-F1
#
_entry.id   AF-A0A5Q4DQL2-F1
#
_cell.length_a   1.000
_cell.length_b   1.000
_cell.length_c   1.000
_cell.angle_alpha   90.00
_cell.angle_beta   90.00
_cell.angle_gamma   90.00
#
_symmetry.space_group_name_H-M   'P 1'
#
loop_
_entity.id
_entity.type
_entity.pdbx_description
1 polymer ?
#
loop_
_entity_poly.entity_id
_entity_poly.type
_entity_poly.pdbx_seq_one_letter_code
_entity_poly.pdbx_strand_id
1 'polypeptide(L)'
;GADILVMHMGLTSGGTIGAETVRSLDDCVDDIDLWAEAALRVRPDILIICHGGPIATPQDAAYVLQKARHCHGFYGASSMERLPTESALCDTTRAFKALTF
;
A
#
# COMPACT_ATOMS: atom_id res chain seq x y z
N GLY A 1 -3.84 13.55 -21.01
CA GLY A 1 -2.87 12.61 -20.41
C GLY A 1 -3.42 12.13 -19.09
N ALA A 2 -2.74 11.22 -18.40
CA ALA A 2 -3.15 10.81 -17.06
C ALA A 2 -2.89 11.93 -16.04
N ASP A 3 -3.86 12.26 -15.20
CA ASP A 3 -3.73 13.27 -14.13
C ASP A 3 -2.91 12.76 -12.93
N ILE A 4 -3.07 11.46 -12.64
CA ILE A 4 -2.42 10.75 -11.55
C ILE A 4 -1.83 9.43 -12.10
N LEU A 5 -0.61 9.09 -11.67
CA LEU A 5 -0.01 7.77 -11.87
C LEU A 5 0.00 7.00 -10.54
N VAL A 6 -0.63 5.83 -10.55
CA VAL A 6 -0.62 4.90 -9.43
C VAL A 6 0.47 3.86 -9.66
N MET A 7 1.58 4.00 -8.93
CA MET A 7 2.73 3.11 -9.04
C MET A 7 2.44 1.81 -8.28
N HIS A 8 2.14 0.75 -9.03
CA HIS A 8 1.70 -0.53 -8.49
C HIS A 8 2.88 -1.46 -8.21
N MET A 9 3.13 -1.75 -6.93
CA MET A 9 4.27 -2.56 -6.45
C MET A 9 3.99 -4.06 -6.44
N GLY A 10 3.00 -4.53 -7.21
CA GLY A 10 2.51 -5.91 -7.18
C GLY A 10 1.36 -6.13 -6.18
N LEU A 11 0.96 -7.39 -6.00
CA LEU A 11 -0.19 -7.76 -5.18
C LEU A 11 0.04 -7.42 -3.70
N THR A 12 -0.96 -6.83 -3.04
CA THR A 12 -0.85 -6.43 -1.62
C THR A 12 -0.67 -7.64 -0.71
N SER A 13 0.34 -7.58 0.15
CA SER A 13 0.62 -8.61 1.14
C SER A 13 -0.20 -8.47 2.43
N GLY A 14 -0.31 -9.58 3.16
CA GLY A 14 -0.96 -9.65 4.47
C GLY A 14 -2.44 -10.07 4.43
N GLY A 15 -3.03 -10.20 5.61
CA GLY A 15 -4.37 -10.77 5.79
C GLY A 15 -4.37 -12.30 5.67
N THR A 16 -5.57 -12.86 5.60
CA THR A 16 -5.76 -14.32 5.56
C THR A 16 -5.52 -14.93 4.17
N ILE A 17 -5.58 -14.11 3.11
CA ILE A 17 -5.47 -14.53 1.70
C ILE A 17 -4.43 -13.73 0.90
N GLY A 18 -3.65 -12.86 1.53
CA GLY A 18 -2.66 -12.04 0.84
C GLY A 18 -1.50 -12.87 0.29
N ALA A 19 -0.91 -12.41 -0.81
CA ALA A 19 0.28 -13.04 -1.36
C ALA A 19 1.52 -12.71 -0.53
N GLU A 20 2.46 -13.65 -0.46
CA GLU A 20 3.82 -13.37 -0.03
C GLU A 20 4.48 -12.47 -1.10
N THR A 21 4.81 -11.24 -0.72
CA THR A 21 5.62 -10.35 -1.55
C THR A 21 7.09 -10.68 -1.36
N VAL A 22 7.82 -10.75 -2.47
CA VAL A 22 9.28 -10.90 -2.46
C VAL A 22 9.98 -9.53 -2.45
N ARG A 23 9.24 -8.44 -2.64
CA ARG A 23 9.79 -7.08 -2.69
C ARG A 23 9.88 -6.45 -1.30
N SER A 24 10.98 -5.76 -1.04
CA SER A 24 11.15 -4.92 0.15
C SER A 24 10.50 -3.53 -0.05
N LEU A 25 10.32 -2.80 1.05
CA LEU A 25 9.86 -1.41 0.99
C LEU A 25 10.91 -0.49 0.33
N ASP A 26 12.20 -0.77 0.49
CA ASP A 26 13.26 0.00 -0.16
C ASP A 26 13.23 -0.19 -1.68
N ASP A 27 13.04 -1.43 -2.17
CA ASP A 27 12.87 -1.67 -3.60
C ASP A 27 11.68 -0.89 -4.17
N CYS A 28 10.61 -0.71 -3.38
CA CYS A 28 9.44 0.06 -3.80
C CYS A 28 9.78 1.55 -3.91
N VAL A 29 10.53 2.10 -2.94
CA VAL A 29 10.99 3.49 -2.96
C VAL A 29 11.81 3.78 -4.22
N ASP A 30 12.78 2.90 -4.51
CA ASP A 30 13.68 3.04 -5.66
C ASP A 30 12.91 3.02 -6.99
N ASP A 31 11.98 2.08 -7.16
CA ASP A 31 11.15 1.98 -8.37
C ASP A 31 10.21 3.18 -8.52
N ILE A 32 9.58 3.62 -7.42
CA ILE A 32 8.67 4.77 -7.45
C ILE A 32 9.42 6.01 -7.93
N ASP A 33 10.61 6.28 -7.38
CA ASP A 33 11.41 7.43 -7.78
C ASP A 33 11.90 7.31 -9.23
N LEU A 34 12.35 6.13 -9.66
CA LEU A 34 12.77 5.88 -11.03
C LEU A 34 11.64 6.17 -12.04
N TRP A 35 10.44 5.66 -11.77
CA TRP A 35 9.28 5.86 -12.64
C TRP A 35 8.75 7.29 -12.57
N ALA A 36 8.81 7.90 -11.38
CA ALA A 36 8.45 9.29 -11.18
C ALA A 36 9.31 10.24 -12.01
N GLU A 37 10.63 10.08 -11.98
CA GLU A 37 11.55 10.90 -12.77
C GLU A 37 11.25 10.79 -14.27
N ALA A 38 10.88 9.60 -14.76
CA ALA A 38 10.45 9.41 -16.14
C ALA A 38 9.15 10.15 -16.47
N ALA A 39 8.15 10.07 -15.59
CA ALA A 39 6.87 10.76 -15.76
C ALA A 39 7.03 12.28 -15.73
N LEU A 40 7.82 12.80 -14.78
CA LEU A 40 8.04 14.24 -14.59
C LEU A 40 8.80 14.88 -15.77
N ARG A 41 9.64 14.12 -16.48
CA ARG A 41 10.26 14.57 -17.75
C ARG A 41 9.25 14.81 -18.86
N VAL A 42 8.12 14.09 -18.85
CA VAL A 42 7.04 14.25 -19.83
C VAL A 42 6.06 15.32 -19.39
N ARG A 43 5.68 15.32 -18.11
CA ARG A 43 4.70 16.24 -17.54
C ARG A 43 5.04 16.58 -16.09
N PRO A 44 5.57 17.80 -15.81
CA PRO A 44 6.05 18.17 -14.47
C PRO A 44 4.99 18.26 -13.37
N ASP A 45 3.71 18.40 -13.73
CA ASP A 45 2.60 18.58 -12.78
C ASP A 45 1.78 17.30 -12.52
N ILE A 46 2.28 16.14 -12.96
CA ILE A 46 1.61 14.85 -12.71
C ILE A 46 1.69 14.44 -11.24
N LEU A 47 0.57 13.99 -10.68
CA LEU A 47 0.57 13.42 -9.34
C LEU A 47 0.98 11.96 -9.38
N ILE A 48 1.81 11.54 -8.43
CA ILE A 48 2.35 10.19 -8.35
C ILE A 48 1.99 9.66 -6.98
N ILE A 49 1.35 8.49 -6.92
CA ILE A 49 0.94 7.85 -5.68
C ILE A 49 1.31 6.37 -5.71
N CYS A 50 1.59 5.76 -4.56
CA CYS A 50 1.98 4.36 -4.45
C CYS A 50 0.81 3.44 -4.13
N HIS A 51 0.92 2.17 -4.53
CA HIS A 51 -0.08 1.13 -4.26
C HIS A 51 0.55 -0.27 -4.26
N GLY A 52 0.05 -1.15 -3.40
CA GLY A 52 0.28 -2.59 -3.51
C GLY A 52 1.64 -3.07 -2.97
N GLY A 53 1.95 -4.32 -3.26
CA GLY A 53 3.15 -5.01 -2.78
C GLY A 53 3.22 -5.03 -1.24
N PRO A 54 4.39 -4.70 -0.67
CA PRO A 54 4.56 -4.62 0.78
C PRO A 54 3.90 -3.37 1.42
N ILE A 55 3.31 -2.45 0.66
CA ILE A 55 2.71 -1.21 1.17
C ILE A 55 1.27 -1.48 1.64
N ALA A 56 1.12 -2.18 2.76
CA ALA A 56 -0.16 -2.72 3.21
C ALA A 56 -0.76 -1.99 4.43
N THR A 57 0.06 -1.31 5.22
CA THR A 57 -0.35 -0.63 6.46
C THR A 57 -0.07 0.88 6.40
N PRO A 58 -0.67 1.69 7.30
CA PRO A 58 -0.32 3.10 7.43
C PRO A 58 1.17 3.35 7.67
N GLN A 59 1.85 2.46 8.40
CA GLN A 59 3.28 2.53 8.67
C GLN A 59 4.12 2.33 7.41
N ASP A 60 3.73 1.36 6.57
CA ASP A 60 4.41 1.11 5.29
C ASP A 60 4.21 2.28 4.31
N ALA A 61 2.98 2.81 4.24
CA ALA A 61 2.68 3.98 3.42
C ALA A 61 3.47 5.21 3.90
N ALA A 62 3.55 5.43 5.22
CA ALA A 62 4.36 6.51 5.79
C ALA A 62 5.85 6.34 5.48
N TYR A 63 6.38 5.11 5.53
CA TYR A 63 7.76 4.81 5.16
C TYR A 63 8.07 5.23 3.73
N VAL A 64 7.22 4.84 2.78
CA VAL A 64 7.39 5.19 1.37
C VAL A 64 7.26 6.69 1.16
N LEU A 65 6.24 7.34 1.75
CA LEU A 65 6.03 8.78 1.61
C LEU A 65 7.16 9.62 2.21
N GLN A 66 7.86 9.12 3.23
CA GLN A 66 9.01 9.81 3.82
C GLN A 66 10.29 9.65 3.00
N LYS A 67 10.41 8.59 2.18
CA LYS A 67 11.66 8.24 1.50
C LYS A 67 11.64 8.44 -0.01
N ALA A 68 10.51 8.24 -0.67
CA ALA A 68 10.36 8.50 -2.09
C ALA A 68 10.21 10.00 -2.32
N ARG A 69 11.11 10.58 -3.11
CA ARG A 69 11.22 12.04 -3.32
C ARG A 69 10.02 12.62 -4.05
N HIS A 70 9.36 11.81 -4.88
CA HIS A 70 8.32 12.26 -5.80
C HIS A 70 6.94 11.64 -5.53
N CYS A 71 6.78 10.90 -4.43
CA CYS A 71 5.50 10.29 -4.07
C CYS A 71 4.63 11.27 -3.29
N HIS A 72 3.42 11.53 -3.77
CA HIS A 72 2.48 12.51 -3.22
C HIS A 72 1.36 11.88 -2.39
N GLY A 73 1.25 10.55 -2.34
CA GLY A 73 0.16 9.88 -1.64
C GLY A 73 0.15 8.37 -1.79
N PHE A 74 -0.89 7.75 -1.25
CA PHE A 74 -1.11 6.30 -1.26
C PHE A 74 -2.53 5.98 -1.71
N TYR A 75 -2.68 4.99 -2.59
CA TYR A 75 -3.96 4.45 -3.00
C TYR A 75 -4.23 3.13 -2.28
N GLY A 76 -5.19 3.14 -1.36
CA GLY A 76 -5.61 1.97 -0.59
C GLY A 76 -6.78 1.24 -1.22
N ALA A 77 -6.70 -0.09 -1.26
CA ALA A 77 -7.82 -0.98 -1.58
C ALA A 77 -7.95 -2.03 -0.46
N SER A 78 -7.30 -3.19 -0.58
CA SER A 78 -7.32 -4.23 0.47
C SER A 78 -6.84 -3.72 1.84
N SER A 79 -5.91 -2.77 1.87
CA SER A 79 -5.44 -2.11 3.10
C SER A 79 -6.50 -1.26 3.79
N MET A 80 -7.52 -0.80 3.05
CA MET A 80 -8.57 0.07 3.57
C MET A 80 -9.84 -0.72 3.94
N GLU A 81 -10.17 -1.76 3.17
CA GLU A 81 -11.40 -2.53 3.38
C GLU A 81 -11.13 -3.94 3.97
N ARG A 82 -10.29 -4.74 3.31
CA ARG A 82 -10.21 -6.18 3.61
C ARG A 82 -9.47 -6.47 4.89
N LEU A 83 -8.23 -5.98 5.01
CA LEU A 83 -7.35 -6.27 6.15
C LEU A 83 -7.95 -5.82 7.50
N PRO A 84 -8.44 -4.56 7.64
CA PRO A 84 -9.05 -4.13 8.90
C PRO A 84 -10.36 -4.88 9.20
N THR A 85 -11.19 -5.16 8.19
CA THR A 85 -12.45 -5.90 8.39
C THR A 85 -12.19 -7.36 8.78
N GLU A 86 -11.22 -8.04 8.18
CA GLU A 86 -10.84 -9.41 8.54
C GLU A 86 -10.46 -9.52 10.02
N SER A 87 -9.58 -8.64 10.52
CA SER A 87 -9.20 -8.63 11.94
C SER A 87 -10.40 -8.38 12.84
N ALA A 88 -11.17 -7.32 12.57
CA ALA A 88 -12.29 -6.92 13.42
C ALA A 88 -13.36 -8.01 13.54
N LEU A 89 -13.69 -8.69 12.43
CA LEU A 89 -14.65 -9.79 12.40
C LEU A 89 -14.15 -11.01 13.18
N CYS A 90 -12.89 -11.40 12.97
CA CYS A 90 -12.29 -12.51 13.69
C CYS A 90 -12.23 -12.25 15.20
N ASP A 91 -11.80 -11.06 15.61
CA ASP A 91 -11.64 -10.70 17.02
C ASP A 91 -12.98 -10.63 17.74
N THR A 92 -13.98 -10.04 17.09
CA THR A 92 -15.37 -10.02 17.60
C THR A 92 -15.92 -11.43 17.77
N THR A 93 -15.74 -12.30 16.78
CA THR A 93 -16.21 -13.70 16.84
C THR A 93 -15.54 -14.47 17.97
N ARG A 94 -14.22 -14.29 18.15
CA ARG A 94 -13.48 -14.89 19.27
C ARG A 94 -13.99 -14.42 20.62
N ALA A 95 -14.29 -13.13 20.77
CA ALA A 95 -14.82 -12.56 22.00
C ALA A 95 -16.16 -13.20 22.42
N PHE A 96 -17.11 -13.35 21.49
CA PHE A 96 -18.37 -14.05 21.76
C PHE A 96 -18.17 -15.52 22.12
N LYS A 97 -17.25 -16.21 21.44
CA LYS A 97 -16.94 -17.61 21.70
C LYS A 97 -16.31 -17.86 23.07
N ALA A 98 -15.69 -16.84 23.67
CA ALA A 98 -15.01 -16.93 24.96
C ALA A 98 -15.92 -16.69 26.18
N LEU A 99 -17.20 -16.36 25.96
CA LEU A 99 -18.16 -16.19 27.05
C LEU A 99 -18.36 -17.51 27.81
N THR A 100 -18.33 -17.43 29.14
CA THR A 100 -18.64 -18.54 30.05
C THR A 100 -19.78 -18.12 30.98
N PHE A 101 -20.61 -19.08 31.39
CA PHE A 101 -21.79 -18.87 32.23
C PHE A 101 -21.93 -20.02 33.22
#